data_AF-A0ABD3MR84-F1
#
_entry.id   AF-A0ABD3MR84-F1
#
_cell.length_a   1.000
_cell.length_b   1.000
_cell.length_c   1.000
_cell.angle_alpha   90.00
_cell.angle_beta   90.00
_cell.angle_gamma   90.00
#
_symmetry.space_group_name_H-M   'P 1'
#
loop_
_entity.id
_entity.type
_entity.pdbx_description
1 polymer ?
#
loop_
_entity_poly.entity_id
_entity_poly.type
_entity_poly.pdbx_seq_one_letter_code
_entity_poly.pdbx_strand_id
1 'polypeptide(L)'
;MDNMMLAQLLRDMQDPEMMREAQKMMADPSFQERMKQYTENEAFKQHMERTKEALRDKDKVRELEETMKKRIEEGEKELDELRKKSAELEAEEKEKADELKPKNKKMKKKTSSKKKKGGKK
;
A
#
# COMPACT_ATOMS: atom_id res chain seq x y z
N MET A 1 6.38 -13.39 9.65
CA MET A 1 6.64 -12.02 9.19
C MET A 1 6.72 -12.07 7.69
N ASP A 2 5.80 -11.42 7.00
CA ASP A 2 5.71 -11.45 5.54
C ASP A 2 6.87 -10.69 4.89
N ASN A 3 7.62 -11.39 4.05
CA ASN A 3 8.77 -10.85 3.31
C ASN A 3 8.36 -9.66 2.43
N MET A 4 7.19 -9.76 1.79
CA MET A 4 6.60 -8.68 1.00
C MET A 4 6.29 -7.43 1.84
N MET A 5 5.79 -7.58 3.07
CA MET A 5 5.51 -6.44 3.94
C MET A 5 6.80 -5.71 4.33
N LEU A 6 7.87 -6.47 4.57
CA LEU A 6 9.18 -5.89 4.89
C LEU A 6 9.80 -5.17 3.69
N ALA A 7 9.69 -5.76 2.49
CA ALA A 7 10.14 -5.16 1.24
C ALA A 7 9.36 -3.89 0.91
N GLN A 8 8.03 -3.94 1.03
CA GLN A 8 7.14 -2.80 0.87
C GLN A 8 7.49 -1.68 1.84
N LEU A 9 7.68 -2.00 3.13
CA LEU A 9 8.08 -1.01 4.15
C LEU A 9 9.41 -0.34 3.83
N LEU A 10 10.41 -1.10 3.36
CA LEU A 10 11.71 -0.53 3.00
C LEU A 10 11.60 0.42 1.81
N ARG A 11 10.73 0.09 0.87
CA ARG A 11 10.46 0.90 -0.31
C ARG A 11 9.66 2.16 0.03
N ASP A 12 8.67 2.04 0.91
CA ASP A 12 7.93 3.17 1.46
C ASP A 12 8.86 4.08 2.28
N MET A 13 9.85 3.51 3.00
CA MET A 13 10.89 4.32 3.64
C MET A 13 11.83 5.00 2.64
N GLN A 14 12.07 4.43 1.45
CA GLN A 14 12.83 5.15 0.41
C GLN A 14 12.02 6.31 -0.19
N ASP A 15 10.69 6.28 -0.04
CA ASP A 15 9.82 7.34 -0.52
C ASP A 15 9.83 8.55 0.45
N PRO A 16 10.30 9.73 0.01
CA PRO A 16 10.44 10.89 0.87
C PRO A 16 9.10 11.45 1.36
N GLU A 17 7.99 11.19 0.66
CA GLU A 17 6.66 11.62 1.09
C GLU A 17 6.14 10.74 2.22
N MET A 18 6.29 9.42 2.11
CA MET A 18 5.97 8.47 3.16
C MET A 18 6.85 8.67 4.40
N MET A 19 8.15 8.96 4.24
CA MET A 19 9.00 9.33 5.37
C MET A 19 8.51 10.57 6.10
N ARG A 20 8.05 11.61 5.38
CA ARG A 20 7.50 12.82 6.00
C ARG A 20 6.20 12.53 6.75
N GLU A 21 5.33 11.70 6.19
CA GLU A 21 4.09 11.31 6.85
C GLU A 21 4.36 10.48 8.11
N ALA A 22 5.27 9.50 8.01
CA ALA A 22 5.74 8.72 9.16
C ALA A 22 6.38 9.62 10.22
N GLN A 23 7.22 10.59 9.84
CA GLN A 23 7.78 11.57 10.76
C GLN A 23 6.70 12.42 11.41
N LYS A 24 5.66 12.81 10.67
CA LYS A 24 4.53 13.57 11.21
C LYS A 24 3.73 12.76 12.23
N MET A 25 3.53 11.47 11.97
CA MET A 25 2.95 10.56 12.97
C MET A 25 3.85 10.35 14.18
N MET A 26 5.18 10.24 14.00
CA MET A 26 6.12 10.12 15.11
C MET A 26 6.23 11.41 15.95
N ALA A 27 6.05 12.56 15.31
CA ALA A 27 5.98 13.85 15.96
C ALA A 27 4.62 14.09 16.65
N ASP A 28 3.61 13.24 16.41
CA ASP A 28 2.31 13.36 17.05
C ASP A 28 2.42 13.07 18.55
N PRO A 29 1.91 13.96 19.42
CA PRO A 29 2.01 13.78 20.87
C PRO A 29 1.28 12.52 21.35
N SER A 30 0.18 12.12 20.70
CA SER A 30 -0.56 10.91 21.05
C SER A 30 0.28 9.66 20.79
N PHE A 31 1.06 9.68 19.71
CA PHE A 31 1.99 8.62 19.39
C PHE A 31 3.16 8.60 20.37
N GLN A 32 3.73 9.76 20.70
CA GLN A 32 4.80 9.87 21.69
C GLN A 32 4.40 9.39 23.07
N GLU A 33 3.18 9.71 23.53
CA GLU A 33 2.65 9.21 24.80
C GLU A 33 2.51 7.70 24.79
N ARG A 34 1.91 7.12 23.74
CA ARG A 34 1.83 5.66 23.59
C ARG A 34 3.21 5.04 23.57
N MET A 35 4.13 5.61 22.80
CA MET A 35 5.49 5.11 22.69
C MET A 35 6.20 5.17 24.04
N LYS A 36 6.03 6.25 24.81
CA LYS A 36 6.53 6.34 26.19
C LYS A 36 5.96 5.22 27.04
N GLN A 37 4.65 4.99 27.05
CA GLN A 37 4.05 3.89 27.82
C GLN A 37 4.59 2.51 27.43
N TYR A 38 4.82 2.28 26.14
CA TYR A 38 5.47 1.05 25.68
C TYR A 38 6.92 0.97 26.14
N THR A 39 7.71 2.05 26.01
CA THR A 39 9.12 2.09 26.40
C THR A 39 9.33 2.03 27.90
N GLU A 40 8.35 2.45 28.69
CA GLU A 40 8.39 2.37 30.15
C GLU A 40 8.09 0.96 30.66
N ASN A 41 7.39 0.15 29.87
CA ASN A 41 7.10 -1.25 30.20
C ASN A 41 8.40 -2.07 30.31
N GLU A 42 8.58 -2.77 31.43
CA GLU A 42 9.75 -3.62 31.67
C GLU A 42 9.95 -4.69 30.60
N ALA A 43 8.87 -5.27 30.08
CA ALA A 43 8.96 -6.26 29.01
C ALA A 43 9.61 -5.66 27.75
N PHE A 44 9.28 -4.41 27.44
CA PHE A 44 9.89 -3.70 26.32
C PHE A 44 11.34 -3.35 26.61
N LYS A 45 11.67 -2.86 27.82
CA LYS A 45 13.06 -2.56 28.21
C LYS A 45 13.95 -3.80 28.12
N GLN A 46 13.51 -4.94 28.64
CA GLN A 46 14.26 -6.19 28.54
C GLN A 46 14.43 -6.63 27.08
N HIS A 47 13.37 -6.55 26.27
CA HIS A 47 13.49 -6.84 24.84
C HIS A 47 14.46 -5.89 24.14
N MET A 48 14.41 -4.60 24.43
CA MET A 48 15.26 -3.59 23.83
C MET A 48 16.73 -3.77 24.24
N GLU A 49 16.99 -4.16 25.49
CA GLU A 49 18.32 -4.48 25.99
C GLU A 49 18.89 -5.71 25.29
N ARG A 50 18.09 -6.78 25.18
CA ARG A 50 18.45 -8.00 24.45
C ARG A 50 18.70 -7.74 22.96
N THR A 51 17.87 -6.88 22.36
CA THR A 51 18.07 -6.43 20.97
C THR A 51 19.33 -5.59 20.86
N LYS A 52 19.63 -4.68 21.80
CA LYS A 52 20.88 -3.91 21.83
C LYS A 52 22.10 -4.81 21.94
N GLU A 53 22.03 -5.85 22.75
CA GLU A 53 23.11 -6.82 22.91
C GLU A 53 23.32 -7.62 21.62
N ALA A 54 22.23 -8.11 21.00
CA ALA A 54 22.27 -8.74 19.69
C ALA A 54 22.80 -7.81 18.59
N LEU A 55 22.49 -6.51 18.67
CA LEU A 55 23.00 -5.48 17.74
C LEU A 55 24.45 -5.07 18.00
N ARG A 56 25.01 -5.38 19.18
CA ARG A 56 26.43 -5.15 19.48
C ARG A 56 27.32 -6.26 18.92
N ASP A 57 26.78 -7.46 18.78
CA ASP A 57 27.43 -8.58 18.09
C ASP A 57 27.46 -8.31 16.57
N LYS A 58 28.57 -7.79 16.06
CA LYS A 58 28.75 -7.51 14.62
C LYS A 58 28.49 -8.72 13.72
N ASP A 59 28.80 -9.92 14.18
CA ASP A 59 28.51 -11.17 13.44
C ASP A 59 27.01 -11.45 13.36
N LYS A 60 26.27 -11.29 14.47
CA LYS A 60 24.81 -11.43 14.46
C LYS A 60 24.14 -10.33 13.65
N VAL A 61 24.66 -9.11 13.70
CA VAL A 61 24.18 -8.01 12.85
C VAL A 61 24.38 -8.34 11.38
N ARG A 62 25.56 -8.83 10.97
CA ARG A 62 25.78 -9.23 9.57
C ARG A 62 24.86 -10.35 9.13
N GLU A 63 24.69 -11.39 9.94
CA GLU A 63 23.77 -12.49 9.63
C GLU A 63 22.32 -12.00 9.51
N LEU A 64 21.92 -11.11 10.42
CA LEU A 64 20.58 -10.52 10.43
C LEU A 64 20.37 -9.59 9.23
N GLU A 65 21.33 -8.73 8.91
CA GLU A 65 21.31 -7.87 7.72
C GLU A 65 21.26 -8.71 6.44
N GLU A 66 22.05 -9.78 6.34
CA GLU A 66 22.07 -10.64 5.16
C GLU A 66 20.74 -11.40 5.00
N THR A 67 20.23 -11.96 6.10
CA THR A 67 18.92 -12.62 6.12
C THR A 67 17.80 -11.65 5.76
N MET A 68 17.87 -10.43 6.31
CA MET A 68 16.90 -9.38 6.04
C MET A 68 16.97 -8.93 4.58
N LYS A 69 18.17 -8.70 4.05
CA LYS A 69 18.40 -8.36 2.65
C LYS A 69 17.87 -9.43 1.71
N LYS A 70 18.13 -10.70 2.00
CA LYS A 70 17.61 -11.82 1.21
C LYS A 70 16.09 -11.85 1.20
N ARG A 71 15.46 -11.70 2.37
CA ARG A 71 13.99 -11.62 2.47
C ARG A 71 13.40 -10.41 1.77
N ILE A 72 14.08 -9.26 1.80
CA ILE A 72 13.67 -8.06 1.07
C ILE A 72 13.75 -8.31 -0.43
N GLU A 73 14.85 -8.89 -0.92
CA GLU A 73 15.03 -9.18 -2.34
C GLU A 73 13.99 -10.20 -2.85
N GLU A 74 13.71 -11.25 -2.07
CA GLU A 74 12.64 -12.21 -2.37
C GLU A 74 11.26 -11.51 -2.36
N GLY A 75 10.97 -10.70 -1.34
CA GLY A 75 9.72 -9.94 -1.25
C GLY A 75 9.53 -8.92 -2.37
N GLU A 76 10.59 -8.25 -2.83
CA GLU A 76 10.54 -7.34 -3.98
C GLU A 76 10.28 -8.08 -5.29
N LYS A 77 10.90 -9.25 -5.49
CA LYS A 77 10.60 -10.10 -6.66
C LYS A 77 9.15 -10.53 -6.66
N GLU A 78 8.65 -11.04 -5.54
CA GLU A 78 7.25 -11.45 -5.43
C GLU A 78 6.28 -10.28 -5.65
N LEU A 79 6.59 -9.08 -5.12
CA LEU A 79 5.80 -7.87 -5.35
C LEU A 79 5.80 -7.44 -6.82
N ASP A 80 6.95 -7.50 -7.51
CA ASP A 80 7.06 -7.17 -8.93
C ASP A 80 6.27 -8.16 -9.79
N GLU A 81 6.38 -9.46 -9.51
CA GLU A 81 5.61 -10.50 -10.20
C GLU A 81 4.10 -10.34 -9.98
N LEU A 82 3.67 -10.05 -8.74
CA LEU A 82 2.26 -9.78 -8.43
C LEU A 82 1.76 -8.52 -9.12
N ARG A 83 2.57 -7.44 -9.17
CA ARG A 83 2.22 -6.21 -9.91
C ARG A 83 2.10 -6.46 -11.40
N LYS A 84 3.01 -7.23 -11.99
CA LYS A 84 2.96 -7.54 -13.41
C LYS A 84 1.74 -8.40 -13.75
N LYS A 85 1.45 -9.41 -12.92
CA LYS A 85 0.29 -10.29 -13.09
C LYS A 85 -1.04 -9.56 -12.87
N SER A 86 -1.10 -8.65 -11.90
CA SER A 86 -2.29 -7.80 -11.68
C SER A 86 -2.49 -6.78 -12.80
N ALA A 87 -1.42 -6.18 -13.32
CA ALA A 87 -1.53 -5.30 -14.49
C ALA A 87 -1.99 -6.04 -15.76
N GLU A 88 -1.52 -7.27 -15.97
CA GLU A 88 -1.95 -8.12 -17.10
C GLU A 88 -3.42 -8.54 -16.97
N LEU A 89 -3.84 -8.95 -15.77
CA LEU A 89 -5.25 -9.25 -15.48
C LEU A 89 -6.15 -8.01 -15.61
N GLU A 90 -5.70 -6.85 -15.14
CA GLU A 90 -6.46 -5.60 -15.27
C GLU A 90 -6.55 -5.14 -16.74
N ALA A 91 -5.50 -5.38 -17.54
CA ALA A 91 -5.52 -5.11 -18.97
C ALA A 91 -6.47 -6.08 -19.71
N GLU A 92 -6.44 -7.38 -19.39
CA GLU A 92 -7.35 -8.37 -19.96
C GLU A 92 -8.82 -8.09 -19.55
N GLU A 93 -9.04 -7.65 -18.31
CA GLU A 93 -10.37 -7.28 -17.81
C GLU A 93 -10.88 -5.99 -18.48
N LYS A 94 -10.00 -5.01 -18.71
CA LYS A 94 -10.34 -3.80 -19.49
C LYS A 94 -10.63 -4.10 -20.96
N GLU A 95 -9.90 -5.03 -21.57
CA GLU A 95 -10.13 -5.45 -22.96
C GLU A 95 -11.48 -6.18 -23.09
N LYS A 96 -11.78 -7.11 -22.16
CA LYS A 96 -13.10 -7.77 -22.07
C LYS A 96 -14.23 -6.80 -21.76
N ALA A 97 -13.99 -5.78 -20.92
CA ALA A 97 -14.98 -4.76 -20.60
C ALA A 97 -15.26 -3.79 -21.77
N ASP A 98 -14.28 -3.51 -22.62
CA ASP A 98 -14.49 -2.67 -23.81
C ASP A 98 -15.19 -3.45 -24.95
N GLU A 99 -14.96 -4.77 -25.06
CA GLU A 99 -15.68 -5.64 -26.00
C GLU A 99 -17.18 -5.81 -25.64
N LEU A 100 -17.53 -5.65 -24.36
CA LEU A 100 -18.91 -5.73 -23.87
C LEU A 100 -19.70 -4.40 -23.94
N LYS A 101 -19.15 -3.29 -24.43
CA LYS A 101 -19.95 -2.07 -24.67
C LYS A 101 -20.92 -2.30 -25.85
N PRO A 102 -22.24 -2.44 -25.62
CA PRO A 102 -23.16 -2.59 -26.72
C PRO A 102 -23.25 -1.26 -27.47
N LYS A 103 -23.17 -1.33 -28.80
CA LYS A 103 -23.44 -0.24 -29.76
C LYS A 103 -24.89 0.26 -29.64
N ASN A 104 -25.28 0.85 -28.52
CA ASN A 104 -26.62 1.45 -28.36
C ASN A 104 -26.62 2.91 -28.84
N LYS A 105 -26.19 3.11 -30.09
CA LYS A 105 -26.32 4.38 -30.82
C LYS A 105 -27.15 4.14 -32.08
N LYS A 106 -28.40 3.71 -31.93
CA LYS A 106 -29.49 3.78 -32.93
C LYS A 106 -30.75 3.16 -32.33
N MET A 107 -31.63 3.97 -31.73
CA MET A 107 -33.10 3.81 -31.70
C MET A 107 -33.69 4.61 -30.53
N LYS A 108 -33.72 5.94 -30.65
CA LYS A 108 -34.81 6.78 -30.09
C LYS A 108 -34.96 8.05 -30.94
N LYS A 109 -35.21 7.87 -32.24
CA LYS A 109 -36.02 8.82 -33.01
C LYS A 109 -37.37 8.14 -33.22
N LYS A 110 -38.45 8.85 -32.88
CA LYS A 110 -39.87 8.49 -33.03
C LYS A 110 -40.46 7.70 -31.85
N THR A 111 -40.90 8.42 -30.82
CA THR A 111 -42.26 8.32 -30.22
C THR A 111 -42.34 9.18 -28.95
N SER A 112 -42.77 10.44 -29.08
CA SER A 112 -43.62 11.09 -28.07
C SER A 112 -44.27 12.33 -28.67
N SER A 113 -45.48 12.11 -29.19
CA SER A 113 -46.48 13.16 -29.27
C SER A 113 -46.68 13.83 -27.92
N LYS A 114 -47.13 15.10 -27.96
CA LYS A 114 -47.96 15.77 -26.96
C LYS A 114 -47.22 16.60 -25.90
N LYS A 115 -46.87 17.85 -26.25
CA LYS A 115 -46.80 18.95 -25.27
C LYS A 115 -47.25 20.28 -25.88
N LYS A 116 -48.40 20.74 -25.36
CA LYS A 116 -48.87 22.13 -25.23
C LYS A 116 -48.93 23.02 -26.48
N LYS A 117 -50.12 23.03 -27.12
CA LYS A 117 -50.75 24.31 -27.51
C LYS A 117 -51.21 24.98 -26.21
N GLY A 118 -50.75 26.19 -25.96
CA GLY A 118 -51.19 27.04 -24.85
C GLY A 118 -50.26 28.24 -24.73
N GLY A 119 -50.66 29.37 -25.32
CA GLY A 119 -49.92 30.62 -25.26
C GLY A 119 -50.01 31.44 -26.55
N LYS A 120 -51.22 31.88 -26.92
CA LYS A 120 -51.40 33.05 -27.79
C LYS A 120 -52.51 33.91 -27.20
N LYS A 121 -52.08 35.10 -26.77
CA LYS A 121 -52.81 36.35 -26.51
C LYS A 121 -53.82 36.33 -25.38
#